data_AF-A0A957J4T1-F1
#
_entry.id   AF-A0A957J4T1-F1
#
_cell.length_a   1.000
_cell.length_b   1.000
_cell.length_c   1.000
_cell.angle_alpha   90.00
_cell.angle_beta   90.00
_cell.angle_gamma   90.00
#
_symmetry.space_group_name_H-M   'P 1'
#
loop_
_entity.id
_entity.type
_entity.pdbx_description
1 polymer ?
#
loop_
_entity_poly.entity_id
_entity_poly.type
_entity_poly.pdbx_seq_one_letter_code
_entity_poly.pdbx_strand_id
1 'polypeptide(L)' 'RDWLPILDDYLPELMLGTTALAFLFTLWLTALEIFVIHAVCRYCVVSAVIITVMFGLSISYLRSANQAAE' A
#
# COMPACT_ATOMS: atom_id res chain seq x y z
N ARG A 1 -8.36 14.59 -17.96
CA ARG A 1 -8.36 13.11 -17.79
C ARG A 1 -7.30 12.53 -18.72
N ASP A 2 -6.13 13.19 -18.81
CA ASP A 2 -5.18 13.02 -19.93
C ASP A 2 -3.71 13.11 -19.44
N TRP A 3 -3.48 13.19 -18.12
CA TRP A 3 -2.16 13.42 -17.50
C TRP A 3 -1.38 12.12 -17.20
N LEU A 4 -1.85 10.94 -17.66
CA LEU A 4 -1.37 9.63 -17.18
C LEU A 4 -0.35 8.84 -18.04
N PRO A 5 0.17 9.27 -19.20
CA PRO A 5 1.12 8.42 -19.94
C PRO A 5 2.55 8.45 -19.37
N ILE A 6 2.97 9.57 -18.74
CA ILE A 6 4.31 9.71 -18.16
C ILE A 6 4.41 9.14 -16.74
N LEU A 7 3.27 9.08 -16.05
CA LEU A 7 3.20 8.64 -14.67
C LEU A 7 3.25 7.12 -14.59
N ASP A 8 2.65 6.40 -15.56
CA ASP A 8 2.59 4.92 -15.62
C ASP A 8 3.98 4.26 -15.74
N ASP A 9 4.93 4.93 -16.39
CA ASP A 9 6.29 4.42 -16.61
C ASP A 9 7.14 4.43 -15.31
N TYR A 10 6.95 5.44 -14.44
CA TYR A 10 7.69 5.61 -13.19
C TYR A 10 6.91 5.25 -11.91
N LEU A 11 5.58 5.09 -12.00
CA LEU A 11 4.72 4.72 -10.86
C LEU A 11 5.00 3.34 -10.25
N PRO A 12 5.27 2.26 -11.00
CA PRO A 12 5.27 0.93 -10.41
C PRO A 12 6.41 0.76 -9.41
N GLU A 13 7.60 1.28 -9.70
CA GLU A 13 8.75 1.24 -8.79
C GLU A 13 8.51 2.08 -7.53
N LEU A 14 7.94 3.27 -7.69
CA LEU A 14 7.68 4.19 -6.58
C LEU A 14 6.48 3.75 -5.73
N MET A 15 5.42 3.20 -6.33
CA MET A 15 4.28 2.63 -5.63
C MET A 15 4.68 1.39 -4.86
N LEU A 16 5.49 0.48 -5.43
CA LEU A 16 6.01 -0.68 -4.70
C LEU A 16 6.87 -0.26 -3.52
N GLY A 17 7.79 0.69 -3.71
CA GLY A 17 8.63 1.21 -2.63
C GLY A 17 7.82 1.85 -1.51
N THR A 18 6.89 2.75 -1.84
CA THR A 18 6.07 3.46 -0.84
C THR A 18 5.04 2.55 -0.16
N THR A 19 4.40 1.63 -0.88
CA THR A 19 3.47 0.67 -0.26
C THR A 19 4.18 -0.36 0.60
N ALA A 20 5.34 -0.88 0.19
CA ALA A 20 6.15 -1.76 1.03
C ALA A 20 6.62 -1.06 2.30
N LEU A 21 7.06 0.20 2.21
CA LEU A 21 7.48 0.99 3.35
C LEU A 21 6.28 1.29 4.28
N ALA A 22 5.12 1.65 3.73
CA ALA A 22 3.89 1.86 4.48
C ALA A 22 3.39 0.57 5.18
N PHE A 23 3.55 -0.58 4.53
CA PHE A 23 3.22 -1.89 5.09
C PHE A 23 4.16 -2.26 6.24
N LEU A 24 5.48 -2.12 6.04
CA LEU A 24 6.50 -2.31 7.08
C LEU A 24 6.27 -1.41 8.29
N PHE A 25 5.95 -0.13 8.05
CA PHE A 25 5.67 0.83 9.11
C PHE A 25 4.42 0.45 9.91
N THR A 26 3.36 0.00 9.24
CA THR A 26 2.14 -0.52 9.88
C THR A 26 2.42 -1.75 10.74
N LEU A 27 3.22 -2.68 10.21
CA LEU A 27 3.61 -3.92 10.89
C LEU A 27 4.46 -3.60 12.14
N TRP A 28 5.38 -2.65 12.03
CA TRP A 28 6.20 -2.16 13.14
C TRP A 28 5.36 -1.54 14.26
N LEU A 29 4.40 -0.68 13.93
CA LEU A 29 3.49 -0.09 14.92
C LEU A 29 2.62 -1.14 15.59
N THR A 30 2.11 -2.11 14.83
CA THR A 30 1.30 -3.21 15.37
C THR A 30 2.11 -4.08 16.34
N ALA A 31 3.39 -4.34 16.02
CA ALA A 31 4.29 -5.06 16.92
C ALA A 31 4.53 -4.31 18.23
N LEU A 32 4.73 -2.99 18.18
CA LEU A 32 4.90 -2.15 19.37
C LEU A 32 3.64 -2.08 20.23
N GLU A 33 2.45 -1.99 19.63
CA GLU A 33 1.17 -1.97 20.37
C GLU A 33 0.93 -3.27 21.17
N ILE A 34 1.23 -4.42 20.56
CA ILE A 34 1.02 -5.74 21.18
C ILE A 34 2.05 -6.01 22.28
N PHE A 35 3.32 -5.61 22.09
CA PHE A 35 4.39 -5.92 23.04
C PHE A 35 4.55 -4.91 24.17
N VAL A 36 4.26 -3.62 23.93
CA VAL A 36 4.56 -2.56 24.92
C VAL A 36 3.32 -2.15 25.69
N ILE A 37 2.19 -1.95 25.02
CA ILE A 37 1.03 -1.27 25.61
C ILE A 37 -0.11 -2.26 25.90
N HIS A 38 -0.13 -3.43 25.24
CA HIS A 38 -1.25 -4.36 25.27
C HIS A 38 -2.60 -3.68 24.92
N ALA A 39 -2.57 -2.63 24.10
CA ALA A 39 -3.77 -1.91 23.65
C ALA A 39 -3.68 -1.62 22.15
N VAL A 40 -4.76 -1.91 21.43
CA VAL A 40 -4.88 -1.67 19.99
C VAL A 40 -5.47 -0.28 19.77
N CYS A 41 -4.75 0.60 19.08
CA CYS A 41 -5.28 1.90 18.72
C CYS A 41 -6.15 1.79 17.47
N ARG A 42 -7.39 2.29 17.55
CA ARG A 42 -8.35 2.25 16.43
C ARG A 42 -7.83 3.00 15.20
N TYR A 43 -7.10 4.09 15.41
CA TYR A 43 -6.49 4.86 14.32
C TYR A 43 -5.39 4.07 13.58
N CYS A 44 -4.55 3.33 14.30
CA CYS A 44 -3.54 2.45 13.70
C CYS A 44 -4.18 1.37 12.82
N VAL A 45 -5.25 0.72 13.32
CA VAL A 45 -6.02 -0.27 12.55
C VAL A 45 -6.65 0.34 11.30
N VAL A 46 -7.22 1.54 11.40
CA VAL A 46 -7.80 2.24 10.24
C VAL A 46 -6.74 2.52 9.17
N SER A 47 -5.56 3.03 9.56
CA SER A 47 -4.45 3.24 8.62
C SER A 47 -3.97 1.93 8.00
N ALA A 48 -3.86 0.85 8.78
CA ALA A 48 -3.48 -0.48 8.27
C ALA A 48 -4.44 -0.97 7.18
N VAL A 49 -5.75 -0.79 7.40
CA VAL A 49 -6.78 -1.15 6.42
C VAL A 49 -6.66 -0.29 5.17
N ILE A 50 -6.49 1.03 5.30
CA ILE A 50 -6.36 1.93 4.14
C ILE A 50 -5.14 1.57 3.28
N ILE A 51 -3.99 1.32 3.91
CA ILE A 51 -2.75 0.94 3.21
C ILE A 51 -2.93 -0.40 2.50
N THR A 52 -3.57 -1.38 3.15
CA THR A 52 -3.86 -2.69 2.56
C THR A 52 -4.78 -2.57 1.35
N VAL A 53 -5.82 -1.72 1.42
CA VAL A 53 -6.73 -1.45 0.30
C VAL A 53 -6.00 -0.75 -0.85
N MET A 54 -5.18 0.27 -0.57
CA MET A 54 -4.37 0.92 -1.62
C MET A 54 -3.40 -0.05 -2.29
N PHE A 55 -2.76 -0.93 -1.51
CA PHE A 55 -1.87 -1.95 -2.05
C PHE A 55 -2.61 -2.93 -2.95
N GLY A 56 -3.79 -3.40 -2.54
CA GLY A 56 -4.65 -4.25 -3.36
C GLY A 56 -5.09 -3.59 -4.66
N LEU A 57 -5.48 -2.31 -4.62
CA LEU A 57 -5.80 -1.54 -5.83
C LEU A 57 -4.59 -1.41 -6.75
N SER A 58 -3.41 -1.14 -6.20
CA SER A 58 -2.17 -1.03 -6.97
C SER A 58 -1.82 -2.34 -7.70
N ILE A 59 -1.97 -3.49 -7.03
CA ILE A 59 -1.77 -4.80 -7.66
C ILE A 59 -2.83 -5.09 -8.73
N SER A 60 -4.09 -4.72 -8.46
CA SER A 60 -5.19 -4.94 -9.41
C SER A 60 -4.98 -4.13 -10.69
N TYR A 61 -4.52 -2.88 -10.56
CA TYR A 61 -4.14 -2.04 -11.67
C TYR A 61 -3.00 -2.68 -12.49
N LEU A 62 -1.95 -3.15 -11.82
CA LEU A 62 -0.83 -3.82 -12.49
C LEU A 62 -1.25 -5.10 -13.21
N ARG A 63 -2.14 -5.91 -12.62
CA ARG A 63 -2.71 -7.10 -13.28
C ARG A 63 -3.56 -6.73 -14.49
N SER A 64 -4.39 -5.69 -14.40
CA SER A 64 -5.20 -5.23 -15.53
C SER A 64 -4.32 -4.72 -16.68
N ALA A 65 -3.22 -4.03 -16.36
CA ALA A 65 -2.23 -3.60 -17.36
C ALA A 65 -1.56 -4.82 -18.02
N ASN A 66 -1.20 -5.85 -17.25
CA ASN A 66 -0.62 -7.08 -17.78
C ASN A 66 -1.61 -7.86 -18.67
N GLN A 67 -2.90 -7.89 -18.31
CA GLN A 67 -3.94 -8.56 -19.12
C GLN A 67 -4.30 -7.82 -20.42
N ALA A 68 -3.97 -6.53 -20.54
CA ALA A 68 -4.12 -5.79 -21.79
C ALA A 68 -2.93 -6.00 -22.75
N ALA A 69 -1.85 -6.62 -22.27
CA ALA A 69 -0.66 -6.93 -23.05
C ALA A 69 -0.65 -8.37 -23.62
N GLU A 70 -1.67 -9.18 -23.30
CA GLU A 70 -1.93 -10.52 -23.88
C GLU A 70 -2.98 -10.49 -25.00
#